data_AF-A0A935NMV1-F1
#
_entry.id   AF-A0A935NMV1-F1
#
_cell.length_a   1.000
_cell.length_b   1.000
_cell.length_c   1.000
_cell.angle_alpha   90.00
_cell.angle_beta   90.00
_cell.angle_gamma   90.00
#
_symmetry.space_group_name_H-M   'P 1'
#
loop_
_entity.id
_entity.type
_entity.pdbx_description
1 polymer ?
#
loop_
_entity_poly.entity_id
_entity_poly.type
_entity_poly.pdbx_seq_one_letter_code
_entity_poly.pdbx_strand_id
1 'polypeptide(L)'
;MSYAVVLDPQLVGSYSAVAKAGGGYVWDEVLEYRVWCHPERGAPDEADGSDYYYAFASYEEAAEFALSNPGAESPLALVLQREYIDEPEDGQFVHVREERIAEWPVEFLSRPRRTERTIPAFMAPDAPSNRLAILRGQA
;
A
#
# COMPACT_ATOMS: atom_id res chain seq x y z
N MET A 1 11.74 -6.01 11.98
CA MET A 1 10.78 -6.37 10.92
C MET A 1 11.46 -6.09 9.60
N SER A 2 11.45 -7.03 8.65
CA SER A 2 11.98 -6.79 7.30
C SER A 2 10.83 -6.29 6.42
N TYR A 3 10.92 -5.06 5.94
CA TYR A 3 9.95 -4.54 4.98
C TYR A 3 10.22 -5.10 3.57
N ALA A 4 9.19 -5.11 2.73
CA ALA A 4 9.31 -5.62 1.37
C ALA A 4 10.19 -4.68 0.53
N VAL A 5 11.09 -5.25 -0.28
CA VAL A 5 11.90 -4.47 -1.23
C VAL A 5 11.01 -4.03 -2.39
N VAL A 6 11.24 -2.82 -2.90
CA VAL A 6 10.55 -2.34 -4.10
C VAL A 6 10.85 -3.21 -5.32
N LEU A 7 9.88 -3.34 -6.22
CA LEU A 7 9.97 -4.16 -7.42
C LEU A 7 11.11 -3.70 -8.34
N ASP A 8 11.19 -2.39 -8.58
CA ASP A 8 12.21 -1.78 -9.44
C ASP A 8 12.65 -0.43 -8.85
N PRO A 9 13.85 -0.36 -8.24
CA PRO A 9 14.39 0.89 -7.70
C PRO A 9 14.55 2.01 -8.75
N GLN A 10 14.66 1.70 -10.04
CA GLN A 10 14.83 2.72 -11.10
C GLN A 10 13.52 3.44 -11.42
N LEU A 11 12.38 2.88 -11.04
CA LEU A 11 11.06 3.48 -11.28
C LEU A 11 10.55 4.27 -10.06
N VAL A 12 11.26 4.25 -8.93
CA VAL A 12 10.90 5.04 -7.74
C VAL A 12 10.88 6.53 -8.11
N GLY A 13 9.80 7.21 -7.74
CA GLY A 13 9.52 8.61 -8.06
C GLY A 13 8.88 8.85 -9.43
N SER A 14 8.74 7.82 -10.27
CA SER A 14 8.12 7.95 -11.60
C SER A 14 6.61 7.70 -11.64
N TYR A 15 6.06 7.10 -10.58
CA TYR A 15 4.64 6.78 -10.51
C TYR A 15 3.81 8.03 -10.21
N SER A 16 2.59 8.08 -10.75
CA SER A 16 1.64 9.18 -10.52
C SER A 16 1.38 9.42 -9.03
N ALA A 17 1.32 10.69 -8.63
CA ALA A 17 0.88 11.11 -7.30
C ALA A 17 -0.53 10.55 -6.97
N VAL A 18 -1.41 10.56 -7.98
CA VAL A 18 -2.77 10.02 -7.85
C VAL A 18 -2.72 8.50 -7.90
N ALA A 19 -3.05 7.86 -6.79
CA ALA A 19 -3.22 6.41 -6.63
C ALA A 19 -4.60 6.10 -6.06
N LYS A 20 -5.03 4.83 -6.13
CA LYS A 20 -6.23 4.40 -5.40
C LYS A 20 -5.92 4.40 -3.90
N ALA A 21 -6.90 4.75 -3.09
CA ALA A 21 -6.83 4.63 -1.64
C ALA A 21 -7.81 3.56 -1.18
N GLY A 22 -7.41 2.77 -0.17
CA GLY A 22 -8.24 1.71 0.37
C GLY A 22 -8.60 0.60 -0.64
N GLY A 23 -9.38 -0.37 -0.16
CA GLY A 23 -9.78 -1.55 -0.93
C GLY A 23 -8.60 -2.45 -1.32
N GLY A 24 -8.90 -3.69 -1.66
CA GLY A 24 -7.89 -4.71 -1.88
C GLY A 24 -7.40 -5.31 -0.58
N TYR A 25 -7.60 -6.61 -0.43
CA TYR A 25 -7.16 -7.36 0.75
C TYR A 25 -5.78 -8.01 0.59
N VAL A 26 -5.19 -7.85 -0.58
CA VAL A 26 -3.96 -8.50 -1.02
C VAL A 26 -3.08 -7.50 -1.75
N TRP A 27 -1.77 -7.75 -1.77
CA TRP A 27 -0.80 -6.95 -2.52
C TRP A 27 0.13 -7.90 -3.29
N ASP A 28 0.60 -7.46 -4.46
CA ASP A 28 1.51 -8.24 -5.30
C ASP A 28 2.96 -7.76 -5.15
N GLU A 29 3.20 -6.46 -5.26
CA GLU A 29 4.54 -5.85 -5.20
C GLU A 29 4.47 -4.52 -4.47
N VAL A 30 5.57 -4.12 -3.83
CA VAL A 30 5.78 -2.72 -3.43
C VAL A 30 6.49 -2.01 -4.59
N LEU A 31 6.00 -0.84 -4.98
CA LEU A 31 6.54 -0.04 -6.08
C LEU A 31 7.46 1.06 -5.54
N GLU A 32 7.04 1.74 -4.48
CA GLU A 32 7.81 2.77 -3.76
C GLU A 32 7.21 3.02 -2.38
N TYR A 33 8.02 3.58 -1.47
CA TYR A 33 7.55 4.13 -0.20
C TYR A 33 7.40 5.64 -0.34
N ARG A 34 6.25 6.19 0.04
CA ARG A 34 5.94 7.60 -0.08
C ARG A 34 5.83 8.25 1.27
N VAL A 35 6.46 9.41 1.41
CA VAL A 35 6.27 10.31 2.55
C VAL A 35 5.61 11.58 2.05
N TRP A 36 4.35 11.78 2.42
CA TRP A 36 3.60 12.99 2.11
C TRP A 36 4.01 14.13 3.03
N CYS A 37 4.18 15.32 2.47
CA CYS A 37 4.61 16.54 3.13
C CYS A 37 3.53 17.60 2.97
N HIS A 38 3.22 18.25 4.08
CA HIS A 38 2.10 19.18 4.22
C HIS A 38 2.60 20.55 4.67
N PRO A 39 2.71 21.55 3.77
CA PRO A 39 3.18 22.89 4.13
C PRO A 39 2.35 23.53 5.26
N GLU A 40 1.04 23.27 5.29
CA GLU A 40 0.13 23.74 6.34
C GLU A 40 0.39 23.12 7.71
N ARG A 41 1.13 21.99 7.75
CA ARG A 41 1.60 21.33 8.97
C ARG A 41 3.07 21.62 9.28
N GLY A 42 3.71 22.53 8.55
CA GLY A 42 5.06 23.00 8.79
C GLY A 42 6.14 22.38 7.89
N ALA A 43 5.77 21.63 6.85
CA ALA A 43 6.73 21.25 5.81
C ALA A 43 7.16 22.48 4.99
N PRO A 44 8.34 22.45 4.34
CA PRO A 44 8.72 23.47 3.37
C PRO A 44 7.66 23.66 2.28
N ASP A 45 7.43 24.91 1.87
CA ASP A 45 6.52 25.20 0.77
C ASP A 45 7.23 25.05 -0.58
N GLU A 46 7.37 23.80 -1.03
CA GLU A 46 8.02 23.44 -2.31
C GLU A 46 7.04 23.38 -3.49
N ALA A 47 5.74 23.43 -3.21
CA ALA A 47 4.67 23.20 -4.18
C ALA A 47 3.54 24.25 -4.09
N ASP A 48 3.91 25.51 -3.82
CA ASP A 48 3.01 26.67 -3.78
C ASP A 48 1.74 26.44 -2.92
N GLY A 49 1.94 25.90 -1.72
CA GLY A 49 0.93 25.58 -0.72
C GLY A 49 0.24 24.23 -0.94
N SER A 50 0.64 23.45 -1.94
CA SER A 50 0.09 22.12 -2.21
C SER A 50 0.85 21.02 -1.47
N ASP A 51 0.15 19.93 -1.17
CA ASP A 51 0.78 18.70 -0.68
C ASP A 51 1.69 18.09 -1.75
N TYR A 52 2.81 17.54 -1.32
CA TYR A 52 3.78 16.86 -2.17
C TYR A 52 4.32 15.62 -1.46
N TYR A 53 5.07 14.77 -2.17
CA TYR A 53 5.67 13.59 -1.55
C TYR A 53 7.09 13.35 -2.04
N TYR A 54 7.86 12.69 -1.19
CA TYR A 54 9.12 12.06 -1.57
C TYR A 54 8.93 10.56 -1.68
N ALA A 55 9.54 9.96 -2.71
CA ALA A 55 9.50 8.53 -2.97
C ALA A 55 10.85 7.88 -2.63
N PHE A 56 10.81 6.72 -1.99
CA PHE A 56 11.98 5.98 -1.51
C PHE A 56 11.90 4.51 -1.92
N ALA A 57 13.08 3.90 -2.10
CA ALA A 57 13.20 2.47 -2.39
C ALA A 57 13.16 1.59 -1.12
N SER A 58 13.40 2.19 0.05
CA SER A 58 13.43 1.53 1.36
C SER A 58 12.44 2.21 2.32
N TYR A 59 11.79 1.39 3.14
CA TYR A 59 10.97 1.89 4.23
C TYR A 59 11.80 2.64 5.26
N GLU A 60 12.99 2.13 5.57
CA GLU A 60 13.89 2.69 6.58
C GLU A 60 14.30 4.12 6.22
N GLU A 61 14.66 4.36 4.95
CA GLU A 61 14.98 5.70 4.44
C GLU A 61 13.76 6.64 4.51
N ALA A 62 12.58 6.14 4.09
CA ALA A 62 11.34 6.91 4.17
C ALA A 62 10.99 7.28 5.63
N ALA A 63 11.16 6.34 6.56
CA ALA A 63 10.85 6.55 7.97
C ALA A 63 11.83 7.55 8.63
N GLU A 64 13.12 7.46 8.31
CA GLU A 64 14.12 8.43 8.78
C GLU A 64 13.82 9.83 8.25
N PHE A 65 13.41 9.94 6.99
CA PHE A 65 12.98 11.20 6.40
C PHE A 65 11.74 11.76 7.12
N ALA A 66 10.69 10.95 7.29
CA ALA A 66 9.46 11.38 7.97
C ALA A 66 9.71 11.89 9.41
N LEU A 67 10.60 11.22 10.15
CA LEU A 67 10.96 11.63 11.52
C LEU A 67 11.74 12.94 11.59
N SER A 68 12.51 13.25 10.55
CA SER A 68 13.42 14.39 10.52
C SER A 68 12.79 15.65 9.89
N ASN A 69 11.64 15.52 9.24
CA ASN A 69 11.01 16.61 8.48
C ASN A 69 9.66 17.00 9.12
N PRO A 70 9.54 18.22 9.68
CA PRO A 70 8.26 18.73 10.16
C PRO A 70 7.20 18.73 9.06
N GLY A 71 5.94 18.45 9.43
CA GLY A 71 4.83 18.39 8.49
C GLY A 71 4.81 17.16 7.57
N ALA A 72 5.75 16.23 7.71
CA ALA A 72 5.75 14.95 7.00
C ALA A 72 4.85 13.91 7.69
N GLU A 73 4.17 13.07 6.90
CA GLU A 73 3.40 11.93 7.38
C GLU A 73 4.25 10.66 7.54
N SER A 74 3.70 9.65 8.23
CA SER A 74 4.35 8.33 8.26
C SER A 74 4.37 7.71 6.86
N PRO A 75 5.40 6.91 6.51
CA PRO A 75 5.50 6.33 5.18
C PRO A 75 4.29 5.47 4.81
N LEU A 76 3.82 5.64 3.58
CA LEU A 76 2.88 4.74 2.92
C LEU A 76 3.61 3.88 1.90
N ALA A 77 3.12 2.68 1.66
CA ALA A 77 3.60 1.83 0.58
C ALA A 77 2.69 1.98 -0.63
N LEU A 78 3.27 2.38 -1.77
CA LEU A 78 2.62 2.26 -3.06
C LEU A 78 2.72 0.80 -3.51
N VAL A 79 1.59 0.12 -3.66
CA VAL A 79 1.54 -1.29 -4.00
C VAL A 79 0.91 -1.52 -5.37
N LEU A 80 1.47 -2.48 -6.10
CA LEU A 80 0.83 -3.08 -7.27
C LEU A 80 -0.11 -4.18 -6.80
N GLN A 81 -1.30 -4.20 -7.39
CA GLN A 81 -2.27 -5.27 -7.26
C GLN A 81 -2.63 -5.72 -8.67
N ARG A 82 -2.16 -6.90 -9.07
CA ARG A 82 -2.47 -7.47 -10.40
C ARG A 82 -3.90 -7.99 -10.45
N GLU A 83 -4.36 -8.46 -9.30
CA GLU A 83 -5.74 -8.84 -9.03
C GLU A 83 -6.04 -8.49 -7.57
N TYR A 84 -7.28 -8.15 -7.26
CA TYR A 84 -7.66 -7.75 -5.92
C TYR A 84 -9.05 -8.25 -5.53
N ILE A 85 -9.33 -8.18 -4.23
CA ILE A 85 -10.65 -8.43 -3.67
C ILE A 85 -11.25 -7.07 -3.37
N ASP A 86 -12.34 -6.76 -4.05
CA ASP A 86 -13.17 -5.60 -3.77
C ASP A 86 -14.27 -5.98 -2.77
N GLU A 87 -14.72 -5.00 -1.99
CA GLU A 87 -15.81 -5.15 -1.03
C GLU A 87 -16.75 -3.95 -1.15
N PRO A 88 -17.62 -3.95 -2.17
CA PRO A 88 -18.56 -2.83 -2.40
C PRO A 88 -19.53 -2.64 -1.24
N GLU A 89 -19.91 -3.73 -0.57
CA GLU A 89 -20.73 -3.74 0.64
C GLU A 89 -20.08 -4.66 1.67
N ASP A 90 -20.24 -4.35 2.96
CA ASP A 90 -19.68 -5.15 4.06
C ASP A 90 -20.06 -6.64 3.92
N GLY A 91 -19.05 -7.50 3.87
CA GLY A 91 -19.18 -8.94 3.68
C GLY A 91 -19.40 -9.41 2.24
N GLN A 92 -19.57 -8.51 1.26
CA GLN A 92 -19.68 -8.85 -0.15
C GLN A 92 -18.34 -8.76 -0.85
N PHE A 93 -17.69 -9.89 -1.07
CA PHE A 93 -16.37 -9.92 -1.70
C PHE A 93 -16.44 -10.25 -3.18
N VAL A 94 -15.79 -9.42 -4.01
CA VAL A 94 -15.72 -9.58 -5.46
C VAL A 94 -14.26 -9.75 -5.88
N HIS A 95 -13.96 -10.79 -6.67
CA HIS A 95 -12.64 -10.95 -7.28
C HIS A 95 -12.55 -10.08 -8.53
N VAL A 96 -11.70 -9.06 -8.51
CA VAL A 96 -11.40 -8.22 -9.66
C VAL A 96 -10.05 -8.61 -10.26
N ARG A 97 -10.05 -8.90 -11.57
CA ARG A 97 -8.87 -9.32 -12.34
C ARG A 97 -8.34 -8.20 -13.22
N GLU A 98 -8.05 -7.07 -12.58
CA GLU A 98 -7.53 -5.88 -13.23
C GLU A 98 -6.38 -5.34 -12.41
N GLU A 99 -5.35 -4.86 -13.10
CA GLU A 99 -4.21 -4.23 -12.44
C GLU A 99 -4.59 -2.87 -11.89
N ARG A 100 -4.15 -2.57 -10.67
CA ARG A 100 -4.24 -1.23 -10.08
C ARG A 100 -3.08 -0.94 -9.17
N ILE A 101 -2.84 0.34 -8.96
CA ILE A 101 -1.88 0.88 -8.00
C ILE A 101 -2.65 1.51 -6.85
N ALA A 102 -2.28 1.18 -5.62
CA ALA A 102 -2.91 1.71 -4.42
C ALA A 102 -1.88 2.11 -3.36
N GLU A 103 -2.21 3.10 -2.55
CA GLU A 103 -1.43 3.47 -1.35
C GLU A 103 -1.98 2.77 -0.12
N TRP A 104 -1.09 2.09 0.60
CA TRP A 104 -1.41 1.34 1.80
C TRP A 104 -0.57 1.80 3.00
N PRO A 105 -1.14 1.80 4.22
CA PRO A 105 -0.35 1.79 5.44
C PRO A 105 0.66 0.64 5.40
N VAL A 106 1.91 0.91 5.78
CA VAL A 106 3.01 -0.07 5.71
C VAL A 106 2.75 -1.30 6.57
N GLU A 107 1.94 -1.19 7.61
CA GLU A 107 1.51 -2.29 8.47
C GLU A 107 0.73 -3.33 7.69
N PHE A 108 0.03 -2.95 6.61
CA PHE A 108 -0.71 -3.88 5.77
C PHE A 108 0.20 -4.75 4.90
N LEU A 109 1.49 -4.43 4.78
CA LEU A 109 2.49 -5.31 4.15
C LEU A 109 2.84 -6.52 5.02
N SER A 110 2.46 -6.53 6.30
CA SER A 110 2.55 -7.72 7.15
C SER A 110 1.57 -8.82 6.73
N ARG A 111 0.52 -8.44 5.97
CA ARG A 111 -0.40 -9.41 5.37
C ARG A 111 0.36 -10.26 4.35
N PRO A 112 0.03 -11.56 4.21
CA PRO A 112 0.67 -12.42 3.22
C PRO A 112 0.58 -11.82 1.82
N ARG A 113 1.72 -11.75 1.12
CA ARG A 113 1.79 -11.39 -0.29
C ARG A 113 0.89 -12.32 -1.11
N ARG A 114 0.19 -11.77 -2.12
CA ARG A 114 -0.71 -12.54 -2.97
C ARG A 114 0.05 -13.65 -3.69
N THR A 115 -0.58 -14.81 -3.75
CA THR A 115 -0.19 -15.94 -4.60
C THR A 115 -1.36 -16.29 -5.49
N GLU A 116 -1.13 -17.15 -6.49
CA GLU A 116 -2.19 -17.73 -7.33
C GLU A 116 -3.31 -18.40 -6.53
N ARG A 117 -3.03 -18.83 -5.27
CA ARG A 117 -4.01 -19.48 -4.39
C ARG A 117 -4.73 -18.52 -3.46
N THR A 118 -4.23 -17.32 -3.22
CA THR A 118 -4.73 -16.43 -2.16
C THR A 118 -6.19 -16.03 -2.38
N ILE A 119 -6.52 -15.52 -3.57
CA ILE A 119 -7.91 -15.10 -3.88
C ILE A 119 -8.82 -16.32 -4.11
N PRO A 120 -8.44 -17.36 -4.88
CA PRO A 120 -9.28 -18.54 -5.05
C PRO A 120 -9.63 -19.24 -3.73
N ALA A 121 -8.67 -19.39 -2.80
CA ALA A 121 -8.93 -20.00 -1.50
C ALA A 121 -9.87 -19.13 -0.63
N PHE A 122 -9.77 -17.81 -0.73
CA PHE A 122 -10.66 -16.89 -0.02
C PHE A 122 -12.11 -16.95 -0.55
N MET A 123 -12.25 -17.09 -1.87
CA MET A 123 -13.55 -17.12 -2.57
C MET A 123 -14.21 -18.51 -2.60
N ALA A 124 -13.52 -19.55 -2.13
CA ALA A 124 -14.02 -20.91 -2.19
C ALA A 124 -15.31 -21.09 -1.34
N PRO A 125 -16.27 -21.93 -1.78
CA PRO A 125 -17.49 -22.19 -1.02
C PRO A 125 -17.24 -22.79 0.37
N ASP A 126 -16.12 -23.49 0.53
CA ASP A 126 -15.64 -24.11 1.76
C ASP A 126 -14.54 -23.28 2.46
N ALA A 127 -14.35 -22.01 2.05
CA ALA A 127 -13.44 -21.11 2.73
C ALA A 127 -13.80 -21.01 4.22
N PRO A 128 -12.80 -21.01 5.12
CA PRO A 128 -13.05 -21.01 6.54
C PRO A 128 -13.75 -19.72 6.98
N SER A 129 -14.56 -19.77 8.04
CA SER A 129 -15.30 -18.59 8.52
C SER A 129 -14.39 -17.43 8.95
N ASN A 130 -13.15 -17.72 9.35
CA ASN A 130 -12.12 -16.73 9.68
C ASN A 130 -11.23 -16.35 8.47
N ARG A 131 -11.65 -16.61 7.23
CA ARG A 131 -10.88 -16.31 6.00
C ARG A 131 -10.33 -14.88 5.94
N LEU A 132 -11.07 -13.91 6.46
CA LEU A 132 -10.64 -12.51 6.50
C LEU A 132 -9.48 -12.29 7.48
N ALA A 133 -9.51 -12.94 8.65
CA ALA A 133 -8.40 -12.90 9.59
C ALA A 133 -7.16 -13.58 9.02
N ILE A 134 -7.31 -14.73 8.34
CA ILE A 134 -6.21 -15.40 7.62
C ILE A 134 -5.59 -14.45 6.59
N LEU A 135 -6.42 -13.78 5.79
CA LEU A 135 -5.96 -12.85 4.76
C LEU A 135 -5.26 -11.62 5.34
N ARG A 136 -5.64 -11.22 6.55
CA ARG A 136 -5.00 -10.13 7.31
C ARG A 136 -3.77 -10.58 8.10
N GLY A 137 -3.40 -11.86 8.05
CA GLY A 137 -2.28 -12.41 8.83
C GLY A 137 -2.56 -12.51 10.34
N GLN A 138 -3.83 -12.60 10.73
CA GLN A 138 -4.32 -12.57 12.12
C GLN A 138 -4.84 -13.94 12.62
N ALA A 139 -4.57 -15.02 11.87
CA ALA A 139 -5.08 -16.36 12.17
C ALA A 139 -4.17 -17.16 13.10
#